data_AF-A0A933CQ84-F1
#
_entry.id   AF-A0A933CQ84-F1
#
_cell.length_a   1.000
_cell.length_b   1.000
_cell.length_c   1.000
_cell.angle_alpha   90.00
_cell.angle_beta   90.00
_cell.angle_gamma   90.00
#
_symmetry.space_group_name_H-M   'P 1'
#
loop_
_entity.id
_entity.type
_entity.pdbx_description
1 polymer ?
#
loop_
_entity_poly.entity_id
_entity_poly.type
_entity_poly.pdbx_seq_one_letter_code
_entity_poly.pdbx_strand_id
1 'polypeptide(L)'
;DLLVPATAEIVIEGEIPTEGLEQEGPFGEYTGYMGMGKWNPFFNVTCITHRKSPIWNSFLSQFPPSESSLLTRVGFEARFFKFLKHELSLPNLVDVAFDESSGGRQLCVISLRKPTQAQAWSALNGAMALMPAYGKIFIAVDEDIDPHDPDSVNWALVYRMQPDRDIRITPGKVTGLDPSAAPQEEQKKSAHRSYTSGLMINATRKWNYPPVSLPKKEYMDRAKQIWEEEGLPPLTPKVPWFGYSLGYWTAEDEEEAQLALKGEHYETGKKMERNQIKG
;
A
#
# COMPACT_ATOMS: atom_id res chain seq x y z
N ASP A 1 22.17 34.86 1.17
CA ASP A 1 22.00 34.36 2.57
C ASP A 1 20.85 33.39 2.65
N LEU A 2 20.95 32.42 3.56
CA LEU A 2 19.91 31.43 3.83
C LEU A 2 19.05 31.89 5.00
N LEU A 3 17.73 31.64 4.92
CA LEU A 3 16.80 31.87 6.02
C LEU A 3 16.48 30.54 6.70
N VAL A 4 16.40 30.58 8.03
CA VAL A 4 16.05 29.42 8.86
C VAL A 4 14.79 29.73 9.70
N PRO A 5 14.00 28.72 10.11
CA PRO A 5 12.87 28.96 10.99
C PRO A 5 13.29 29.63 12.30
N ALA A 6 12.66 30.77 12.62
CA ALA A 6 12.96 31.53 13.84
C ALA A 6 12.69 30.73 15.14
N THR A 7 11.91 29.66 15.05
CA THR A 7 11.55 28.78 16.17
C THR A 7 12.39 27.50 16.22
N ALA A 8 13.42 27.34 15.38
CA ALA A 8 14.30 26.18 15.42
C ALA A 8 14.96 26.01 16.80
N GLU A 9 15.09 24.77 17.27
CA GLU A 9 15.76 24.46 18.54
C GLU A 9 17.28 24.66 18.42
N ILE A 10 17.86 24.17 17.32
CA ILE A 10 19.28 24.19 17.00
C ILE A 10 19.42 24.44 15.50
N VAL A 11 20.35 25.33 15.13
CA VAL A 11 20.75 25.62 13.75
C VAL A 11 22.25 25.39 13.63
N ILE A 12 22.65 24.62 12.62
CA ILE A 12 24.05 24.34 12.31
C ILE A 12 24.35 25.04 10.97
N GLU A 13 25.26 26.00 11.00
CA GLU A 13 25.66 26.82 9.86
C GLU A 13 27.06 26.43 9.39
N GLY A 14 27.33 26.59 8.10
CA GLY A 14 28.54 26.08 7.49
C GLY A 14 28.49 26.02 5.98
N GLU A 15 29.43 25.28 5.42
CA GLU A 15 29.61 25.11 3.98
C GLU A 15 29.84 23.64 3.63
N ILE A 16 29.44 23.26 2.42
CA ILE A 16 29.74 21.95 1.84
C ILE A 16 30.84 22.17 0.80
N PRO A 17 32.10 21.78 1.07
CA PRO A 17 33.17 21.92 0.09
C PRO A 17 32.87 21.14 -1.19
N THR A 18 33.21 21.71 -2.34
CA THR A 18 33.02 21.06 -3.65
C THR A 18 34.19 20.18 -4.06
N GLU A 19 35.33 20.28 -3.35
CA GLU A 19 36.61 19.66 -3.74
C GLU A 19 37.01 18.45 -2.87
N GLY A 20 36.10 17.95 -2.02
CA GLY A 20 36.41 16.83 -1.14
C GLY A 20 35.19 15.98 -0.79
N LEU A 21 35.46 14.72 -0.46
CA LEU A 21 34.48 13.77 0.06
C LEU A 21 35.07 13.11 1.31
N GLU A 22 34.21 12.68 2.22
CA GLU A 22 34.58 11.87 3.37
C GLU A 22 33.80 10.56 3.38
N GLN A 23 34.35 9.57 4.11
CA GLN A 23 33.71 8.28 4.28
C GLN A 23 32.56 8.40 5.27
N GLU A 24 31.34 8.17 4.80
CA GLU A 24 30.11 8.11 5.61
C GLU A 24 29.66 6.66 5.76
N GLY A 25 28.99 6.35 6.87
CA GLY A 25 28.47 5.02 7.19
C GLY A 25 29.50 4.08 7.85
N PRO A 26 29.12 2.81 8.12
CA PRO A 26 27.84 2.20 7.78
C PRO A 26 26.66 2.73 8.62
N PHE A 27 25.45 2.58 8.11
CA PHE A 27 24.23 3.09 8.76
C PHE A 27 23.05 2.13 8.60
N GLY A 28 22.08 2.16 9.53
CA GLY A 28 20.85 1.38 9.43
C GLY A 28 19.88 2.02 8.43
N GLU A 29 19.55 1.33 7.34
CA GLU A 29 18.79 1.93 6.25
C GLU A 29 17.31 1.49 6.24
N TYR A 30 16.47 2.28 5.57
CA TYR A 30 15.02 2.06 5.47
C TYR A 30 14.63 0.71 4.84
N THR A 31 15.57 0.04 4.17
CA THR A 31 15.36 -1.28 3.57
C THR A 31 15.45 -2.40 4.61
N GLY A 32 15.88 -2.10 5.83
CA GLY A 32 16.19 -3.06 6.89
C GLY A 32 17.57 -3.71 6.76
N TYR A 33 18.36 -3.31 5.78
CA TYR A 33 19.75 -3.74 5.63
C TYR A 33 20.70 -2.63 6.08
N MET A 34 21.94 -3.00 6.39
CA MET A 34 23.00 -2.03 6.67
C MET A 34 23.45 -1.37 5.35
N GLY A 35 23.38 -0.04 5.30
CA GLY A 35 24.03 0.76 4.28
C GLY A 35 25.54 0.66 4.44
N MET A 36 26.24 0.30 3.37
CA MET A 36 27.69 0.24 3.36
C MET A 36 28.29 1.63 3.22
N GLY A 37 29.48 1.82 3.79
CA GLY A 37 30.13 3.12 3.74
C GLY A 37 30.44 3.57 2.32
N LYS A 38 30.23 4.87 2.07
CA LYS A 38 30.39 5.51 0.76
C LYS A 38 31.04 6.89 0.92
N TRP A 39 31.67 7.37 -0.14
CA TRP A 39 32.22 8.71 -0.18
C TRP A 39 31.08 9.71 -0.45
N ASN A 40 30.82 10.60 0.50
CA ASN A 40 29.81 11.64 0.38
C ASN A 40 30.43 13.04 0.64
N PRO A 41 29.76 14.12 0.22
CA PRO A 41 30.12 15.45 0.68
C PRO A 41 30.07 15.54 2.21
N PHE A 42 31.00 16.28 2.80
CA PHE A 42 31.02 16.59 4.23
C PHE A 42 30.64 18.05 4.47
N PHE A 43 30.23 18.36 5.69
CA PHE A 43 29.76 19.68 6.08
C PHE A 43 30.73 20.33 7.07
N ASN A 44 31.36 21.43 6.65
CA ASN A 44 32.23 22.22 7.51
C ASN A 44 31.38 23.17 8.36
N VAL A 45 31.22 22.84 9.64
CA VAL A 45 30.49 23.68 10.58
C VAL A 45 31.30 24.95 10.90
N THR A 46 30.71 26.11 10.68
CA THR A 46 31.31 27.41 11.00
C THR A 46 30.63 28.09 12.19
N CYS A 47 29.35 27.80 12.44
CA CYS A 47 28.61 28.33 13.57
C CYS A 47 27.51 27.35 14.03
N ILE A 48 27.22 27.33 15.32
CA ILE A 48 26.06 26.62 15.90
C ILE A 48 25.29 27.64 16.74
N THR A 49 24.03 27.87 16.39
CA THR A 49 23.11 28.73 17.17
C THR A 49 21.95 27.89 17.71
N HIS A 50 21.47 28.20 18.92
CA HIS A 50 20.42 27.40 19.57
C HIS A 50 19.63 28.21 20.61
N ARG A 51 18.45 27.73 20.97
CA ARG A 51 17.65 28.30 22.08
C ARG A 51 18.36 28.10 23.43
N LYS A 52 18.03 28.90 24.46
CA LYS A 52 18.66 28.82 25.80
C LYS A 52 18.65 27.41 26.43
N SER A 53 17.62 26.62 26.14
CA SER A 53 17.47 25.23 26.61
C SER A 53 16.98 24.39 25.44
N PRO A 54 17.88 23.99 24.52
CA PRO A 54 17.48 23.40 23.25
C PRO A 54 17.05 21.95 23.42
N ILE A 55 16.07 21.53 22.62
CA ILE A 55 15.66 20.13 22.49
C ILE A 55 16.37 19.53 21.28
N TRP A 56 17.13 18.45 21.49
CA TRP A 56 17.71 17.68 20.39
C TRP A 56 16.65 16.76 19.78
N ASN A 57 16.13 17.14 18.62
CA ASN A 57 15.23 16.29 17.84
C ASN A 57 16.06 15.32 16.98
N SER A 58 15.82 14.03 17.18
CA SER A 58 16.43 12.95 16.38
C SER A 58 15.34 11.95 16.02
N PHE A 59 15.53 11.25 14.92
CA PHE A 59 14.70 10.13 14.53
C PHE A 59 15.61 8.98 14.09
N LEU A 60 15.11 7.75 14.23
CA LEU A 60 15.86 6.56 13.88
C LEU A 60 15.35 5.97 12.57
N SER A 61 16.28 5.73 11.64
CA SER A 61 16.05 4.91 10.46
C SER A 61 16.65 3.52 10.69
N GLN A 62 15.86 2.49 10.43
CA GLN A 62 16.22 1.10 10.69
C GLN A 62 15.28 0.15 9.93
N PHE A 63 15.31 -1.13 10.32
CA PHE A 63 14.35 -2.14 9.88
C PHE A 63 12.91 -1.63 10.00
N PRO A 64 12.13 -1.60 8.89
CA PRO A 64 10.75 -1.16 8.93
C PRO A 64 9.84 -2.19 9.62
N PRO A 65 8.79 -1.77 10.35
CA PRO A 65 8.35 -0.38 10.55
C PRO A 65 9.24 0.39 11.53
N SER A 66 9.44 1.67 11.25
CA SER A 66 10.23 2.63 12.03
C SER A 66 9.70 4.06 11.85
N GLU A 67 10.17 5.01 12.66
CA GLU A 67 9.79 6.42 12.53
C GLU A 67 10.05 6.95 11.11
N SER A 68 11.16 6.55 10.49
CA SER A 68 11.50 6.96 9.13
C SER A 68 10.54 6.40 8.09
N SER A 69 10.10 5.15 8.21
CA SER A 69 9.12 4.56 7.28
C SER A 69 7.75 5.20 7.43
N LEU A 70 7.31 5.51 8.66
CA LEU A 70 6.03 6.18 8.88
C LEU A 70 6.01 7.59 8.27
N LEU A 71 7.02 8.42 8.56
CA LEU A 71 7.11 9.79 8.03
C LEU A 71 7.19 9.80 6.50
N THR A 72 8.00 8.89 5.95
CA THR A 72 8.13 8.66 4.51
C THR A 72 6.77 8.30 3.90
N ARG A 73 6.10 7.28 4.46
CA ARG A 73 4.82 6.76 4.00
C ARG A 73 3.78 7.85 3.83
N VAL A 74 3.53 8.64 4.88
CA VAL A 74 2.52 9.71 4.86
C VAL A 74 2.76 10.73 3.74
N GLY A 75 4.03 11.13 3.53
CA GLY A 75 4.39 12.06 2.47
C GLY A 75 4.19 11.49 1.06
N PHE A 76 4.54 10.21 0.86
CA PHE A 76 4.40 9.57 -0.44
C PHE A 76 2.96 9.20 -0.78
N GLU A 77 2.18 8.69 0.16
CA GLU A 77 0.74 8.43 -0.03
C GLU A 77 0.02 9.68 -0.51
N ALA A 78 0.21 10.83 0.18
CA ALA A 78 -0.38 12.10 -0.22
C ALA A 78 0.06 12.55 -1.62
N ARG A 79 1.35 12.39 -1.96
CA ARG A 79 1.90 12.75 -3.27
C ARG A 79 1.31 11.90 -4.40
N PHE A 80 1.29 10.57 -4.22
CA PHE A 80 0.75 9.65 -5.22
C PHE A 80 -0.76 9.80 -5.36
N PHE A 81 -1.49 9.98 -4.25
CA PHE A 81 -2.91 10.27 -4.28
C PHE A 81 -3.20 11.54 -5.09
N LYS A 82 -2.50 12.64 -4.79
CA LYS A 82 -2.67 13.90 -5.54
C LYS A 82 -2.42 13.70 -7.03
N PHE A 83 -1.31 13.07 -7.38
CA PHE A 83 -0.94 12.83 -8.77
C PHE A 83 -2.01 11.99 -9.50
N LEU A 84 -2.37 10.83 -8.96
CA LEU A 84 -3.33 9.93 -9.59
C LEU A 84 -4.73 10.55 -9.67
N LYS A 85 -5.19 11.20 -8.60
CA LYS A 85 -6.52 11.80 -8.52
C LYS A 85 -6.67 13.01 -9.44
N HIS A 86 -5.73 13.94 -9.37
CA HIS A 86 -5.88 15.28 -9.94
C HIS A 86 -5.09 15.48 -11.22
N GLU A 87 -3.87 14.95 -11.30
CA GLU A 87 -2.98 15.18 -12.45
C GLU A 87 -3.25 14.13 -13.55
N LEU A 88 -3.48 12.87 -13.17
CA LEU A 88 -3.87 11.79 -14.08
C LEU A 88 -5.40 11.69 -14.27
N SER A 89 -6.17 12.53 -13.59
CA SER A 89 -7.63 12.60 -13.70
C SER A 89 -8.34 11.25 -13.50
N LEU A 90 -8.02 10.54 -12.41
CA LEU A 90 -8.72 9.31 -12.00
C LEU A 90 -9.77 9.62 -10.92
N PRO A 91 -10.99 10.07 -11.27
CA PRO A 91 -12.00 10.46 -10.28
C PRO A 91 -12.48 9.30 -9.41
N ASN A 92 -12.31 8.06 -9.86
CA ASN A 92 -12.67 6.85 -9.12
C ASN A 92 -11.58 6.35 -8.16
N LEU A 93 -10.44 7.05 -8.04
CA LEU A 93 -9.46 6.77 -6.98
C LEU A 93 -10.10 6.98 -5.60
N VAL A 94 -10.02 5.95 -4.77
CA VAL A 94 -10.52 5.93 -3.39
C VAL A 94 -9.39 6.22 -2.42
N ASP A 95 -8.27 5.50 -2.55
CA ASP A 95 -7.13 5.63 -1.65
C ASP A 95 -5.82 5.14 -2.29
N VAL A 96 -4.69 5.55 -1.73
CA VAL A 96 -3.35 5.07 -2.05
C VAL A 96 -2.61 4.79 -0.74
N ALA A 97 -2.22 3.53 -0.55
CA ALA A 97 -1.46 3.11 0.63
C ALA A 97 -0.06 2.65 0.22
N PHE A 98 0.94 2.97 1.03
CA PHE A 98 2.25 2.31 0.96
C PHE A 98 2.40 1.39 2.16
N ASP A 99 2.76 0.13 1.93
CA ASP A 99 3.01 -0.78 3.04
C ASP A 99 4.23 -0.31 3.85
N GLU A 100 4.04 -0.12 5.16
CA GLU A 100 5.07 0.43 6.02
C GLU A 100 6.26 -0.53 6.16
N SER A 101 5.99 -1.84 6.18
CA SER A 101 7.01 -2.90 6.23
C SER A 101 7.90 -2.92 4.98
N SER A 102 7.47 -2.28 3.88
CA SER A 102 8.27 -2.06 2.66
C SER A 102 9.17 -0.81 2.73
N GLY A 103 9.43 -0.28 3.93
CA GLY A 103 10.14 0.98 4.16
C GLY A 103 9.28 2.22 3.91
N GLY A 104 7.95 2.05 3.85
CA GLY A 104 6.98 3.12 3.58
C GLY A 104 7.04 3.69 2.16
N ARG A 105 7.66 2.97 1.21
CA ARG A 105 7.91 3.53 -0.14
C ARG A 105 8.09 2.54 -1.29
N GLN A 106 8.10 1.22 -1.06
CA GLN A 106 8.42 0.25 -2.12
C GLN A 106 7.23 -0.57 -2.61
N LEU A 107 6.25 -0.86 -1.77
CA LEU A 107 5.00 -1.54 -2.14
C LEU A 107 3.84 -0.56 -2.02
N CYS A 108 3.14 -0.31 -3.13
CA CYS A 108 2.05 0.64 -3.24
C CYS A 108 0.76 -0.06 -3.64
N VAL A 109 -0.32 0.17 -2.90
CA VAL A 109 -1.66 -0.34 -3.19
C VAL A 109 -2.58 0.82 -3.53
N ILE A 110 -3.28 0.71 -4.65
CA ILE A 110 -4.14 1.74 -5.23
C ILE A 110 -5.56 1.21 -5.21
N SER A 111 -6.43 1.80 -4.40
CA SER A 111 -7.84 1.41 -4.29
C SER A 111 -8.71 2.24 -5.23
N LEU A 112 -9.54 1.57 -6.03
CA LEU A 112 -10.37 2.16 -7.07
C LEU A 112 -11.84 1.76 -6.93
N ARG A 113 -12.74 2.73 -7.07
CA ARG A 113 -14.19 2.51 -7.12
C ARG A 113 -14.60 2.00 -8.50
N LYS A 114 -15.12 0.77 -8.55
CA LYS A 114 -15.70 0.13 -9.75
C LYS A 114 -14.92 0.45 -11.03
N PRO A 115 -13.58 0.22 -11.07
CA PRO A 115 -12.77 0.64 -12.20
C PRO A 115 -13.08 -0.18 -13.45
N THR A 116 -13.04 0.48 -14.60
CA THR A 116 -12.79 -0.25 -15.86
C THR A 116 -11.34 -0.75 -15.90
N GLN A 117 -11.07 -1.76 -16.72
CA GLN A 117 -9.70 -2.27 -16.89
C GLN A 117 -8.73 -1.20 -17.40
N ALA A 118 -9.21 -0.27 -18.24
CA ALA A 118 -8.41 0.86 -18.71
C ALA A 118 -8.02 1.81 -17.57
N GLN A 119 -8.93 2.09 -16.64
CA GLN A 119 -8.65 2.95 -15.48
C GLN A 119 -7.68 2.27 -14.50
N ALA A 120 -7.85 0.98 -14.23
CA ALA A 120 -6.91 0.22 -13.38
C ALA A 120 -5.49 0.25 -13.94
N TRP A 121 -5.33 -0.02 -15.24
CA TRP A 121 -4.03 0.07 -15.90
C TRP A 121 -3.50 1.50 -16.01
N SER A 122 -4.35 2.51 -16.19
CA SER A 122 -3.92 3.91 -16.17
C SER A 122 -3.31 4.28 -14.83
N ALA A 123 -3.97 3.89 -13.72
CA ALA A 123 -3.47 4.11 -12.37
C ALA A 123 -2.11 3.44 -12.13
N LEU A 124 -1.99 2.16 -12.51
CA LEU A 124 -0.76 1.40 -12.37
C LEU A 124 0.41 2.00 -13.17
N ASN A 125 0.19 2.33 -14.45
CA ASN A 125 1.24 2.91 -15.29
C ASN A 125 1.63 4.32 -14.81
N GLY A 126 0.65 5.13 -14.42
CA GLY A 126 0.90 6.47 -13.88
C GLY A 126 1.72 6.42 -12.60
N ALA A 127 1.34 5.58 -11.64
CA ALA A 127 2.07 5.40 -10.40
C ALA A 127 3.50 4.91 -10.65
N MET A 128 3.66 3.91 -11.54
CA MET A 128 4.96 3.38 -11.92
C MET A 128 5.89 4.43 -12.53
N ALA A 129 5.35 5.34 -13.35
CA ALA A 129 6.09 6.39 -14.05
C ALA A 129 6.41 7.62 -13.17
N LEU A 130 5.68 7.85 -12.08
CA LEU A 130 5.79 9.08 -11.28
C LEU A 130 7.20 9.31 -10.73
N MET A 131 7.84 8.26 -10.18
CA MET A 131 9.19 8.37 -9.63
C MET A 131 9.99 7.07 -9.82
N PRO A 132 11.16 7.10 -10.49
CA PRO A 132 12.00 5.90 -10.68
C PRO A 132 12.54 5.27 -9.39
N ALA A 133 12.73 6.06 -8.33
CA ALA A 133 13.33 5.59 -7.07
C ALA A 133 12.32 5.13 -5.99
N TYR A 134 11.02 5.11 -6.32
CA TYR A 134 9.92 4.83 -5.39
C TYR A 134 8.91 3.90 -6.04
N GLY A 135 8.35 2.99 -5.26
CA GLY A 135 7.44 1.96 -5.74
C GLY A 135 8.14 0.96 -6.66
N LYS A 136 8.58 -0.16 -6.08
CA LYS A 136 9.03 -1.34 -6.81
C LYS A 136 7.83 -2.18 -7.25
N ILE A 137 6.79 -2.25 -6.43
CA ILE A 137 5.58 -3.04 -6.68
C ILE A 137 4.35 -2.13 -6.54
N PHE A 138 3.46 -2.17 -7.53
CA PHE A 138 2.18 -1.48 -7.54
C PHE A 138 1.03 -2.46 -7.73
N ILE A 139 0.00 -2.36 -6.91
CA ILE A 139 -1.17 -3.22 -6.93
C ILE A 139 -2.41 -2.34 -7.05
N ALA A 140 -3.29 -2.63 -8.01
CA ALA A 140 -4.61 -2.00 -8.08
C ALA A 140 -5.67 -2.96 -7.53
N VAL A 141 -6.50 -2.47 -6.60
CA VAL A 141 -7.58 -3.23 -5.96
C VAL A 141 -8.90 -2.47 -6.07
N ASP A 142 -10.02 -3.16 -5.88
CA ASP A 142 -11.35 -2.53 -5.79
C ASP A 142 -11.55 -1.84 -4.42
N GLU A 143 -12.53 -0.93 -4.35
CA GLU A 143 -12.90 -0.18 -3.14
C GLU A 143 -13.34 -1.01 -1.93
N ASP A 144 -13.63 -2.30 -2.13
CA ASP A 144 -14.01 -3.22 -1.06
C ASP A 144 -12.81 -3.96 -0.43
N ILE A 145 -11.60 -3.66 -0.91
CA ILE A 145 -10.34 -4.12 -0.36
C ILE A 145 -9.70 -2.96 0.41
N ASP A 146 -9.34 -3.21 1.66
CA ASP A 146 -8.59 -2.24 2.46
C ASP A 146 -7.12 -2.23 1.99
N PRO A 147 -6.62 -1.13 1.41
CA PRO A 147 -5.26 -1.08 0.90
C PRO A 147 -4.20 -1.04 2.01
N HIS A 148 -4.59 -0.78 3.27
CA HIS A 148 -3.70 -0.77 4.44
C HIS A 148 -3.65 -2.12 5.17
N ASP A 149 -4.50 -3.09 4.82
CA ASP A 149 -4.52 -4.43 5.42
C ASP A 149 -3.93 -5.47 4.45
N PRO A 150 -2.72 -6.00 4.73
CA PRO A 150 -2.07 -6.99 3.87
C PRO A 150 -2.91 -8.25 3.64
N ASP A 151 -3.73 -8.67 4.62
CA ASP A 151 -4.61 -9.84 4.48
C ASP A 151 -5.70 -9.60 3.41
N SER A 152 -6.32 -8.42 3.44
CA SER A 152 -7.31 -7.98 2.45
C SER A 152 -6.71 -7.92 1.05
N VAL A 153 -5.51 -7.35 0.92
CA VAL A 153 -4.77 -7.26 -0.35
C VAL A 153 -4.38 -8.65 -0.86
N ASN A 154 -3.90 -9.54 0.01
CA ASN A 154 -3.55 -10.92 -0.34
C ASN A 154 -4.76 -11.70 -0.87
N TRP A 155 -5.93 -11.53 -0.24
CA TRP A 155 -7.16 -12.14 -0.73
C TRP A 155 -7.52 -11.66 -2.15
N ALA A 156 -7.39 -10.36 -2.42
CA ALA A 156 -7.60 -9.81 -3.75
C ALA A 156 -6.59 -10.36 -4.78
N LEU A 157 -5.31 -10.45 -4.42
CA LEU A 157 -4.26 -11.01 -5.27
C LEU A 157 -4.52 -12.46 -5.64
N VAL A 158 -5.04 -13.28 -4.73
CA VAL A 158 -5.25 -14.71 -5.03
C VAL A 158 -6.49 -14.95 -5.90
N TYR A 159 -7.56 -14.18 -5.70
CA TYR A 159 -8.86 -14.48 -6.30
C TYR A 159 -9.33 -13.51 -7.40
N ARG A 160 -8.67 -12.36 -7.60
CA ARG A 160 -9.10 -11.31 -8.57
C ARG A 160 -8.15 -11.06 -9.72
N MET A 161 -6.98 -11.69 -9.72
CA MET A 161 -6.03 -11.61 -10.83
C MET A 161 -5.70 -12.99 -11.40
N GLN A 162 -5.33 -13.02 -12.67
CA GLN A 162 -4.71 -14.16 -13.33
C GLN A 162 -3.28 -13.76 -13.74
N PRO A 163 -2.24 -14.45 -13.26
CA PRO A 163 -0.85 -14.02 -13.44
C PRO A 163 -0.41 -13.76 -14.88
N ASP A 164 -0.93 -14.52 -15.85
CA ASP A 164 -0.57 -14.43 -17.27
C ASP A 164 -1.04 -13.13 -17.94
N ARG A 165 -2.14 -12.53 -17.45
CA ARG A 165 -2.76 -11.34 -18.08
C ARG A 165 -2.84 -10.10 -17.19
N ASP A 166 -2.75 -10.28 -15.87
CA ASP A 166 -2.96 -9.22 -14.89
C ASP A 166 -1.66 -8.73 -14.24
N ILE A 167 -0.50 -9.21 -14.73
CA ILE A 167 0.83 -8.77 -14.31
C ILE A 167 1.54 -8.05 -15.47
N ARG A 168 2.26 -6.97 -15.16
CA ARG A 168 3.25 -6.37 -16.06
C ARG A 168 4.55 -6.08 -15.31
N ILE A 169 5.66 -6.41 -15.95
CA ILE A 169 7.01 -6.09 -15.47
C ILE A 169 7.58 -4.99 -16.34
N THR A 170 8.15 -3.95 -15.73
CA THR A 170 8.84 -2.87 -16.45
C THR A 170 10.29 -2.77 -15.99
N PRO A 171 11.28 -2.67 -16.89
CA PRO A 171 12.65 -2.37 -16.49
C PRO A 171 12.81 -0.89 -16.11
N GLY A 172 13.97 -0.54 -15.54
CA GLY A 172 14.41 0.85 -15.39
C GLY A 172 14.07 1.52 -14.06
N LYS A 173 13.65 0.75 -13.04
CA LYS A 173 13.53 1.26 -11.66
C LYS A 173 14.91 1.42 -11.04
N VAL A 174 15.04 2.36 -10.11
CA VAL A 174 16.32 2.64 -9.43
C VAL A 174 16.08 2.84 -7.94
N THR A 175 15.88 1.73 -7.24
CA THR A 175 15.77 1.66 -5.79
C THR A 175 17.19 1.64 -5.21
N GLY A 176 17.78 2.83 -4.99
CA GLY A 176 19.23 2.97 -4.75
C GLY A 176 19.87 2.18 -3.59
N LEU A 177 19.07 1.63 -2.65
CA LEU A 177 19.55 0.80 -1.53
C LEU A 177 19.00 -0.64 -1.60
N ASP A 178 18.47 -1.07 -2.74
CA ASP A 178 17.88 -2.40 -2.92
C ASP A 178 18.97 -3.46 -3.15
N PRO A 179 19.22 -4.35 -2.17
CA PRO A 179 20.26 -5.37 -2.31
C PRO A 179 19.95 -6.39 -3.41
N SER A 180 18.69 -6.49 -3.88
CA SER A 180 18.32 -7.39 -4.96
C SER A 180 18.76 -6.89 -6.35
N ALA A 181 19.24 -5.64 -6.46
CA ALA A 181 19.56 -5.05 -7.75
C ALA A 181 20.83 -5.62 -8.40
N ALA A 182 21.84 -5.92 -7.58
CA ALA A 182 23.11 -6.53 -7.98
C ALA A 182 23.89 -6.98 -6.73
N PRO A 183 24.89 -7.88 -6.84
CA PRO A 183 25.81 -8.16 -5.75
C PRO A 183 26.50 -6.89 -5.21
N GLN A 184 26.77 -6.83 -3.92
CA GLN A 184 27.34 -5.65 -3.26
C GLN A 184 28.65 -5.16 -3.92
N GLU A 185 29.49 -6.08 -4.40
CA GLU A 185 30.75 -5.76 -5.06
C GLU A 185 30.56 -5.02 -6.39
N GLU A 186 29.46 -5.30 -7.09
CA GLU A 186 29.10 -4.65 -8.35
C GLU A 186 28.40 -3.30 -8.11
N GLN A 187 27.56 -3.22 -7.06
CA GLN A 187 26.94 -1.96 -6.64
C GLN A 187 27.99 -0.90 -6.27
N LYS A 188 29.15 -1.29 -5.73
CA LYS A 188 30.27 -0.38 -5.42
C LYS A 188 31.02 0.14 -6.65
N LYS A 189 31.05 -0.64 -7.74
CA LYS A 189 31.87 -0.35 -8.94
C LYS A 189 31.14 0.52 -9.95
N SER A 190 29.81 0.51 -9.93
CA SER A 190 29.00 1.26 -10.87
C SER A 190 28.40 2.51 -10.23
N ALA A 191 28.95 3.69 -10.55
CA ALA A 191 28.24 4.95 -10.39
C ALA A 191 26.93 5.00 -11.21
N HIS A 192 26.75 4.06 -12.14
CA HIS A 192 25.52 3.85 -12.91
C HIS A 192 24.64 2.86 -12.13
N ARG A 193 23.83 3.43 -11.23
CA ARG A 193 22.55 2.91 -10.71
C ARG A 193 22.19 1.52 -11.25
N SER A 194 22.40 0.47 -10.46
CA SER A 194 21.88 -0.85 -10.78
C SER A 194 20.38 -0.73 -11.05
N TYR A 195 19.98 -1.02 -12.30
CA TYR A 195 18.59 -0.98 -12.69
C TYR A 195 17.87 -2.17 -12.07
N THR A 196 16.76 -1.89 -11.42
CA THR A 196 15.78 -2.88 -10.98
C THR A 196 14.60 -2.88 -11.95
N SER A 197 13.73 -3.86 -11.78
CA SER A 197 12.43 -3.89 -12.43
C SER A 197 11.34 -3.43 -11.46
N GLY A 198 10.27 -2.89 -12.03
CA GLY A 198 9.01 -2.64 -11.35
C GLY A 198 7.98 -3.70 -11.72
N LEU A 199 7.10 -4.01 -10.77
CA LEU A 199 5.98 -4.94 -10.94
C LEU A 199 4.67 -4.18 -10.81
N MET A 200 3.76 -4.35 -11.76
CA MET A 200 2.39 -3.86 -11.71
C MET A 200 1.43 -5.05 -11.69
N ILE A 201 0.48 -5.03 -10.77
CA ILE A 201 -0.49 -6.10 -10.57
C ILE A 201 -1.90 -5.50 -10.58
N ASN A 202 -2.75 -6.01 -11.46
CA ASN A 202 -4.15 -5.62 -11.53
C ASN A 202 -5.04 -6.66 -10.81
N ALA A 203 -5.27 -6.46 -9.51
CA ALA A 203 -6.13 -7.28 -8.66
C ALA A 203 -7.56 -6.74 -8.51
N THR A 204 -8.03 -5.96 -9.49
CA THR A 204 -9.44 -5.53 -9.57
C THR A 204 -10.32 -6.64 -10.17
N ARG A 205 -11.60 -6.67 -9.83
CA ARG A 205 -12.55 -7.58 -10.47
C ARG A 205 -12.69 -7.26 -11.95
N LYS A 206 -12.73 -8.31 -12.77
CA LYS A 206 -12.85 -8.20 -14.23
C LYS A 206 -14.31 -8.22 -14.70
N TRP A 207 -15.21 -8.77 -13.87
CA TRP A 207 -16.64 -8.95 -14.10
C TRP A 207 -17.36 -9.14 -12.75
N ASN A 208 -18.65 -9.47 -12.78
CA ASN A 208 -19.45 -9.77 -11.58
C ASN A 208 -18.99 -11.06 -10.90
N TYR A 209 -18.77 -11.01 -9.60
CA TYR A 209 -18.33 -12.16 -8.79
C TYR A 209 -19.46 -12.65 -7.88
N PRO A 210 -19.40 -13.89 -7.38
CA PRO A 210 -20.25 -14.36 -6.28
C PRO A 210 -20.13 -13.41 -5.07
N PRO A 211 -21.16 -13.29 -4.21
CA PRO A 211 -21.07 -12.45 -3.03
C PRO A 211 -19.97 -12.92 -2.07
N VAL A 212 -19.52 -12.01 -1.20
CA VAL A 212 -18.60 -12.39 -0.13
C VAL A 212 -19.30 -13.30 0.87
N SER A 213 -18.64 -14.41 1.21
CA SER A 213 -19.15 -15.45 2.12
C SER A 213 -19.05 -15.03 3.59
N LEU A 214 -19.72 -13.93 3.93
CA LEU A 214 -19.86 -13.39 5.28
C LEU A 214 -21.33 -13.16 5.60
N PRO A 215 -21.75 -13.19 6.88
CA PRO A 215 -23.11 -12.86 7.26
C PRO A 215 -23.51 -11.45 6.80
N LYS A 216 -24.79 -11.25 6.50
CA LYS A 216 -25.33 -9.92 6.17
C LYS A 216 -25.10 -8.94 7.33
N LYS A 217 -25.06 -7.66 6.97
CA LYS A 217 -24.79 -6.55 7.89
C LYS A 217 -25.64 -6.60 9.16
N GLU A 218 -26.94 -6.87 9.05
CA GLU A 218 -27.86 -6.94 10.19
C GLU A 218 -27.45 -7.98 11.25
N TYR A 219 -26.90 -9.13 10.84
CA TYR A 219 -26.42 -10.15 11.77
C TYR A 219 -25.11 -9.75 12.43
N MET A 220 -24.19 -9.17 11.65
CA MET A 220 -22.90 -8.69 12.17
C MET A 220 -23.08 -7.51 13.14
N ASP A 221 -24.01 -6.60 12.83
CA ASP A 221 -24.36 -5.48 13.70
C ASP A 221 -24.99 -5.99 15.01
N ARG A 222 -25.91 -6.96 14.94
CA ARG A 222 -26.49 -7.58 16.14
C ARG A 222 -25.44 -8.31 16.98
N ALA A 223 -24.53 -9.06 16.34
CA ALA A 223 -23.44 -9.74 17.05
C ALA A 223 -22.52 -8.74 17.76
N LYS A 224 -22.17 -7.63 17.11
CA LYS A 224 -21.42 -6.54 17.73
C LYS A 224 -22.15 -5.95 18.94
N GLN A 225 -23.45 -5.69 18.82
CA GLN A 225 -24.24 -5.16 19.93
C GLN A 225 -24.23 -6.11 21.14
N ILE A 226 -24.42 -7.42 20.92
CA ILE A 226 -24.35 -8.42 21.99
C ILE A 226 -22.96 -8.40 22.64
N TRP A 227 -21.90 -8.34 21.84
CA TRP A 227 -20.53 -8.29 22.34
C TRP A 227 -20.28 -7.10 23.28
N GLU A 228 -20.82 -5.92 22.93
CA GLU A 228 -20.75 -4.70 23.74
C GLU A 228 -21.63 -4.80 25.00
N GLU A 229 -22.83 -5.37 24.89
CA GLU A 229 -23.74 -5.63 26.01
C GLU A 229 -23.12 -6.54 27.08
N GLU A 230 -22.34 -7.54 26.65
CA GLU A 230 -21.61 -8.47 27.53
C GLU A 230 -20.32 -7.87 28.13
N GLY A 231 -19.98 -6.62 27.80
CA GLY A 231 -18.80 -5.93 28.34
C GLY A 231 -17.47 -6.55 27.90
N LEU A 232 -17.46 -7.21 26.74
CA LEU A 232 -16.27 -7.86 26.18
C LEU A 232 -15.25 -6.82 25.65
N PRO A 233 -13.97 -7.22 25.44
CA PRO A 233 -12.94 -6.29 24.98
C PRO A 233 -13.30 -5.55 23.68
N PRO A 234 -12.79 -4.33 23.47
CA PRO A 234 -13.06 -3.57 22.25
C PRO A 234 -12.75 -4.35 20.97
N LEU A 235 -13.68 -4.32 20.02
CA LEU A 235 -13.52 -4.96 18.71
C LEU A 235 -12.70 -4.08 17.77
N THR A 236 -11.85 -4.72 16.98
CA THR A 236 -11.13 -4.10 15.85
C THR A 236 -11.55 -4.81 14.55
N PRO A 237 -12.76 -4.55 14.03
CA PRO A 237 -13.27 -5.23 12.85
C PRO A 237 -12.43 -4.92 11.61
N LYS A 238 -12.10 -5.96 10.83
CA LYS A 238 -11.41 -5.83 9.54
C LYS A 238 -12.41 -5.72 8.39
N VAL A 239 -12.00 -5.09 7.29
CA VAL A 239 -12.79 -5.00 6.06
C VAL A 239 -12.40 -6.14 5.10
N PRO A 240 -13.39 -6.87 4.52
CA PRO A 240 -14.83 -6.70 4.71
C PRO A 240 -15.35 -7.28 6.03
N TRP A 241 -16.23 -6.51 6.71
CA TRP A 241 -16.83 -6.91 7.99
C TRP A 241 -18.10 -7.77 7.83
N PHE A 242 -18.81 -7.62 6.71
CA PHE A 242 -20.07 -8.32 6.43
C PHE A 242 -20.14 -8.70 4.95
N GLY A 243 -21.08 -9.60 4.61
CA GLY A 243 -21.30 -10.05 3.24
C GLY A 243 -22.03 -9.00 2.40
N TYR A 244 -21.60 -8.87 1.14
CA TYR A 244 -22.20 -7.99 0.15
C TYR A 244 -22.14 -8.64 -1.24
N SER A 245 -23.06 -8.21 -2.11
CA SER A 245 -23.10 -8.69 -3.49
C SER A 245 -21.95 -8.11 -4.29
N LEU A 246 -21.29 -8.97 -5.07
CA LEU A 246 -20.29 -8.59 -6.06
C LEU A 246 -20.87 -8.62 -7.49
N GLY A 247 -22.21 -8.65 -7.61
CA GLY A 247 -22.95 -8.52 -8.86
C GLY A 247 -23.45 -9.83 -9.48
N TYR A 248 -23.01 -11.00 -8.98
CA TYR A 248 -23.49 -12.29 -9.47
C TYR A 248 -24.67 -12.86 -8.67
N TRP A 249 -24.98 -12.28 -7.50
CA TRP A 249 -26.12 -12.70 -6.67
C TRP A 249 -27.44 -12.21 -7.26
N THR A 250 -28.31 -13.14 -7.64
CA THR A 250 -29.58 -12.83 -8.32
C THR A 250 -30.71 -12.53 -7.33
N ALA A 251 -31.84 -12.05 -7.85
CA ALA A 251 -33.05 -11.86 -7.04
C ALA A 251 -33.64 -13.19 -6.55
N GLU A 252 -33.47 -14.26 -7.34
CA GLU A 252 -33.89 -15.61 -6.95
C GLU A 252 -33.03 -16.14 -5.80
N ASP A 253 -31.71 -15.99 -5.88
CA ASP A 253 -30.79 -16.37 -4.79
C ASP A 253 -31.12 -15.62 -3.49
N GLU A 254 -31.50 -14.34 -3.60
CA GLU A 254 -31.94 -13.54 -2.46
C GLU A 254 -33.26 -14.06 -1.87
N GLU A 255 -34.26 -14.39 -2.69
CA GLU A 255 -35.52 -14.98 -2.23
C GLU A 255 -35.27 -16.31 -1.50
N GLU A 256 -34.44 -17.18 -2.07
CA GLU A 256 -34.10 -18.48 -1.48
C GLU A 256 -33.34 -18.33 -0.17
N ALA A 257 -32.41 -17.37 -0.08
CA ALA A 257 -31.74 -17.05 1.18
C ALA A 257 -32.72 -16.57 2.25
N GLN A 258 -33.72 -15.75 1.89
CA GLN A 258 -34.75 -15.29 2.82
C GLN A 258 -35.66 -16.45 3.30
N LEU A 259 -35.99 -17.40 2.43
CA LEU A 259 -36.72 -18.62 2.81
C LEU A 259 -35.90 -19.45 3.81
N ALA A 260 -34.60 -19.62 3.56
CA ALA A 260 -33.70 -20.34 4.46
C ALA A 260 -33.65 -19.70 5.87
N LEU A 261 -33.59 -18.38 5.95
CA LEU A 261 -33.60 -17.64 7.22
C LEU A 261 -34.89 -17.81 8.02
N LYS A 262 -36.02 -18.03 7.35
CA LYS A 262 -37.33 -18.32 7.98
C LYS A 262 -37.52 -19.80 8.34
N GLY A 263 -36.56 -20.67 8.00
CA GLY A 263 -36.69 -22.11 8.14
C GLY A 263 -37.50 -22.77 7.01
N GLU A 264 -37.87 -22.02 5.97
CA GLU A 264 -38.71 -22.46 4.83
C GLU A 264 -37.90 -23.02 3.65
N HIS A 265 -36.66 -23.47 3.90
CA HIS A 265 -35.72 -23.99 2.89
C HIS A 265 -36.28 -25.18 2.04
N TYR A 266 -37.30 -25.88 2.51
CA TYR A 266 -37.97 -26.95 1.77
C TYR A 266 -38.66 -26.45 0.48
N GLU A 267 -39.10 -25.19 0.42
CA GLU A 267 -39.68 -24.60 -0.80
C GLU A 267 -38.64 -24.48 -1.91
N THR A 268 -37.40 -24.14 -1.57
CA THR A 268 -36.25 -24.22 -2.49
C THR A 268 -36.00 -25.66 -2.94
N GLY A 269 -36.09 -26.63 -2.03
CA GLY A 269 -35.98 -28.06 -2.37
C GLY A 269 -37.01 -28.52 -3.42
N LYS A 270 -38.28 -28.11 -3.27
CA LYS A 270 -39.34 -28.39 -4.25
C LYS A 270 -39.08 -27.74 -5.61
N LYS A 271 -38.47 -26.55 -5.65
CA LYS A 271 -38.03 -25.91 -6.91
C LYS A 271 -36.94 -26.74 -7.58
N MET A 272 -35.94 -27.19 -6.83
CA MET A 272 -34.82 -27.98 -7.33
C MET A 272 -35.25 -29.35 -7.87
N GLU A 273 -36.20 -30.04 -7.22
CA GLU A 273 -36.76 -31.31 -7.71
C GLU A 273 -37.31 -31.21 -9.14
N ARG A 274 -37.93 -30.09 -9.50
CA ARG A 274 -38.46 -29.86 -10.86
C ARG A 274 -37.37 -29.67 -11.92
N ASN A 275 -36.16 -29.30 -11.51
CA ASN A 275 -35.02 -29.00 -12.38
C ASN A 275 -33.99 -30.14 -12.42
N GLN A 276 -34.27 -31.28 -11.79
CA GLN A 276 -33.37 -32.44 -11.83
C GLN A 276 -33.27 -33.01 -13.24
N ILE A 277 -32.05 -33.10 -13.76
CA ILE A 277 -31.74 -33.76 -15.02
C ILE A 277 -31.24 -35.16 -14.70
N LYS A 278 -31.73 -36.20 -15.38
CA LYS A 278 -31.16 -37.55 -15.27
C LYS A 278 -29.73 -37.53 -15.85
N GLY A 279 -28.77 -37.92 -15.03
CA GLY A 279 -27.36 -38.09 -15.42
C GLY A 279 -27.14 -39.28 -16.34
#